data_AF-A0A953Z9R7-F1
#
_entry.id   AF-A0A953Z9R7-F1
#
_cell.length_a   1.000
_cell.length_b   1.000
_cell.length_c   1.000
_cell.angle_alpha   90.00
_cell.angle_beta   90.00
_cell.angle_gamma   90.00
#
_symmetry.space_group_name_H-M   'P 1'
#
loop_
_entity.id
_entity.type
_entity.pdbx_description
1 polymer ?
#
loop_
_entity_poly.entity_id
_entity_poly.type
_entity_poly.pdbx_seq_one_letter_code
_entity_poly.pdbx_strand_id
1 'polypeptide(L)'
;MKTLIGFLLALASLVVVLAVVEWERTELTSPGPLHGAHRVVDELQGSAGCANCHSDAGRDLASACVVCHEAIGEQLDATRGLHGQLEAGLVRDCGHCHIEHVGDEVSLVGDHAFERAGIEERDAYDHAHL
;
A
#
# COMPACT_ATOMS: atom_id res chain seq x y z
N MET A 1 -28.40 8.59 44.64
CA MET A 1 -27.24 9.42 44.26
C MET A 1 -25.95 8.60 44.12
N LYS A 2 -25.50 7.87 45.15
CA LYS A 2 -24.30 6.98 45.07
C LYS A 2 -24.39 5.90 43.98
N THR A 3 -25.55 5.25 43.84
CA THR A 3 -25.80 4.25 42.79
C THR A 3 -25.76 4.85 41.39
N LEU A 4 -26.41 6.00 41.19
CA LEU A 4 -26.38 6.74 39.92
C LEU A 4 -24.96 7.14 39.51
N ILE A 5 -24.16 7.68 40.46
CA ILE A 5 -22.76 8.03 40.22
C ILE A 5 -21.94 6.79 39.84
N GLY A 6 -22.13 5.67 40.53
CA GLY A 6 -21.47 4.40 40.19
C GLY A 6 -21.80 3.92 38.77
N PHE A 7 -23.08 3.99 38.37
CA PHE A 7 -23.49 3.63 37.01
C PHE A 7 -22.89 4.56 35.95
N LEU A 8 -22.86 5.88 36.21
CA LEU A 8 -22.25 6.84 35.30
C LEU A 8 -20.75 6.61 35.12
N LEU A 9 -20.03 6.30 36.21
CA LEU A 9 -18.61 5.96 36.15
C LEU A 9 -18.36 4.66 35.37
N ALA A 10 -19.17 3.62 35.59
CA ALA A 10 -19.05 2.37 34.85
C ALA A 10 -19.31 2.58 33.35
N LEU A 11 -20.32 3.38 32.99
CA LEU A 11 -20.63 3.72 31.60
C LEU A 11 -19.49 4.53 30.95
N ALA A 12 -18.96 5.53 31.66
CA ALA A 12 -17.84 6.34 31.18
C ALA A 12 -16.59 5.48 30.95
N SER A 13 -16.26 4.58 31.89
CA SER A 13 -15.15 3.64 31.72
C SER A 13 -15.35 2.71 30.53
N LEU A 14 -16.56 2.20 30.31
CA LEU A 14 -16.87 1.37 29.14
C LEU A 14 -16.68 2.15 27.84
N VAL A 15 -17.15 3.40 27.77
CA VAL A 15 -16.96 4.26 26.59
C VAL A 15 -15.48 4.50 26.31
N VAL A 16 -14.67 4.78 27.34
CA VAL A 16 -13.22 4.98 27.18
C VAL A 16 -12.55 3.71 26.65
N VAL A 17 -12.89 2.54 27.20
CA VAL A 17 -12.33 1.26 26.72
C VAL A 17 -12.71 1.01 25.25
N LEU A 18 -13.96 1.25 24.87
CA LEU A 18 -14.40 1.09 23.48
C LEU A 18 -13.68 2.06 22.54
N ALA A 19 -13.46 3.31 22.96
CA ALA A 19 -12.72 4.29 22.16
C ALA A 19 -11.25 3.90 21.95
N VAL A 20 -10.58 3.38 22.98
CA VAL A 20 -9.19 2.90 22.87
C VAL A 20 -9.08 1.68 21.97
N VAL A 21 -10.02 0.73 22.09
CA VAL A 21 -10.05 -0.47 21.23
C VAL A 21 -10.26 -0.10 19.76
N GLU A 22 -11.11 0.89 19.48
CA GLU A 22 -11.31 1.36 18.11
C GLU A 22 -10.06 2.06 17.55
N TRP A 23 -9.43 2.92 18.36
CA TRP A 23 -8.16 3.59 17.98
C TRP A 23 -7.05 2.58 17.66
N GLU A 24 -6.89 1.55 18.49
CA GLU A 24 -5.91 0.48 18.25
C GLU A 24 -6.16 -0.26 16.92
N ARG A 25 -7.43 -0.47 16.55
CA ARG A 25 -7.80 -1.16 15.32
C ARG A 25 -7.52 -0.34 14.07
N THR A 26 -7.60 0.99 14.14
CA THR A 26 -7.48 1.87 12.98
C THR A 26 -6.07 2.44 12.80
N GLU A 27 -5.38 2.82 13.89
CA GLU A 27 -4.15 3.62 13.80
C GLU A 27 -2.88 2.85 14.20
N LEU A 28 -2.94 1.89 15.12
CA LEU A 28 -1.73 1.24 15.65
C LEU A 28 -1.27 0.02 14.82
N THR A 29 -2.12 -0.50 13.95
CA THR A 29 -1.81 -1.60 13.02
C THR A 29 -1.59 -1.14 11.58
N SER A 30 -1.97 0.09 11.25
CA SER A 30 -1.84 0.64 9.90
C SER A 30 -0.46 1.30 9.74
N PRO A 31 0.34 0.91 8.74
CA PRO A 31 1.64 1.53 8.46
C PRO A 31 1.54 2.96 7.89
N GLY A 32 0.31 3.47 7.69
CA GLY A 32 0.01 4.76 7.10
C GLY A 32 -1.10 4.66 6.04
N PRO A 33 -1.64 5.80 5.56
CA PRO A 33 -2.69 5.79 4.55
C PRO A 33 -2.17 5.23 3.22
N LEU A 34 -3.03 4.51 2.51
CA LEU A 34 -2.81 4.16 1.10
C LEU A 34 -2.86 5.40 0.22
N HIS A 35 -2.10 5.39 -0.87
CA HIS A 35 -2.20 6.36 -1.96
C HIS A 35 -3.63 6.35 -2.52
N GLY A 36 -4.10 7.51 -2.97
CA GLY A 36 -5.48 7.73 -3.42
C GLY A 36 -5.93 6.75 -4.50
N ALA A 37 -5.00 6.30 -5.36
CA ALA A 37 -5.26 5.31 -6.40
C ALA A 37 -5.74 3.95 -5.86
N HIS A 38 -5.15 3.46 -4.75
CA HIS A 38 -5.54 2.19 -4.13
C HIS A 38 -6.57 2.39 -3.02
N ARG A 39 -6.57 3.54 -2.35
CA ARG A 39 -7.55 3.86 -1.30
C ARG A 39 -9.00 3.80 -1.79
N VAL A 40 -9.27 4.07 -3.07
CA VAL A 40 -10.62 4.03 -3.64
C VAL A 40 -11.05 2.66 -4.15
N VAL A 41 -10.20 1.64 -4.04
CA VAL A 41 -10.53 0.27 -4.42
C VAL A 41 -11.20 -0.44 -3.25
N ASP A 42 -12.49 -0.77 -3.40
CA ASP A 42 -13.32 -1.35 -2.33
C ASP A 42 -12.70 -2.60 -1.69
N GLU A 43 -12.07 -3.45 -2.51
CA GLU A 43 -11.42 -4.70 -2.10
C GLU A 43 -10.23 -4.49 -1.16
N LEU A 44 -9.59 -3.33 -1.23
CA LEU A 44 -8.39 -2.97 -0.46
C LEU A 44 -8.72 -2.23 0.83
N GLN A 45 -10.00 -1.94 1.09
CA GLN A 45 -10.40 -1.19 2.28
C GLN A 45 -10.51 -2.07 3.53
N GLY A 46 -10.28 -1.45 4.68
CA GLY A 46 -10.38 -2.08 5.98
C GLY A 46 -9.27 -3.11 6.25
N SER A 47 -9.33 -3.74 7.41
CA SER A 47 -8.30 -4.67 7.88
C SER A 47 -8.18 -5.95 7.04
N ALA A 48 -9.26 -6.37 6.38
CA ALA A 48 -9.21 -7.50 5.45
C ALA A 48 -8.43 -7.16 4.17
N GLY A 49 -8.43 -5.89 3.78
CA GLY A 49 -7.74 -5.38 2.59
C GLY A 49 -6.22 -5.57 2.63
N CYS A 50 -5.63 -5.55 3.83
CA CYS A 50 -4.19 -5.71 4.03
C CYS A 50 -3.65 -7.02 3.42
N ALA A 51 -4.43 -8.10 3.51
CA ALA A 51 -4.03 -9.41 3.00
C ALA A 51 -4.00 -9.51 1.47
N ASN A 52 -4.61 -8.56 0.75
CA ASN A 52 -4.53 -8.50 -0.70
C ASN A 52 -3.13 -8.12 -1.19
N CYS A 53 -2.34 -7.41 -0.37
CA CYS A 53 -0.95 -7.07 -0.68
C CYS A 53 0.05 -7.84 0.21
N HIS A 54 -0.29 -8.03 1.48
CA HIS A 54 0.56 -8.67 2.50
C HIS A 54 -0.01 -10.02 2.95
N SER A 55 0.16 -11.06 2.13
CA SER A 55 -0.27 -12.42 2.49
C SER A 55 0.76 -13.18 3.33
N ASP A 56 0.30 -14.19 4.06
CA ASP A 56 1.15 -15.09 4.85
C ASP A 56 2.12 -15.94 4.00
N ALA A 57 3.19 -16.40 4.68
CA ALA A 57 4.41 -17.04 4.18
C ALA A 57 4.34 -17.72 2.80
N GLY A 58 4.98 -17.08 1.80
CA GLY A 58 5.40 -17.73 0.55
C GLY A 58 5.08 -16.97 -0.73
N ARG A 59 4.21 -15.94 -0.69
CA ARG A 59 3.97 -15.04 -1.82
C ARG A 59 4.73 -13.73 -1.62
N ASP A 60 5.51 -13.35 -2.63
CA ASP A 60 6.15 -12.03 -2.68
C ASP A 60 5.12 -10.94 -2.97
N LEU A 61 5.40 -9.72 -2.51
CA LEU A 61 4.51 -8.56 -2.70
C LEU A 61 4.21 -8.30 -4.19
N ALA A 62 5.20 -8.51 -5.07
CA ALA A 62 5.04 -8.31 -6.50
C ALA A 62 3.96 -9.21 -7.09
N SER A 63 3.86 -10.46 -6.61
CA SER A 63 2.85 -11.42 -7.04
C SER A 63 1.43 -10.95 -6.71
N ALA A 64 1.24 -10.17 -5.66
CA ALA A 64 -0.03 -9.52 -5.34
C ALA A 64 -0.31 -8.34 -6.28
N CYS A 65 0.69 -7.50 -6.55
CA CYS A 65 0.53 -6.33 -7.43
C CYS A 65 0.06 -6.72 -8.84
N VAL A 66 0.66 -7.76 -9.43
CA VAL A 66 0.36 -8.17 -10.81
C VAL A 66 -0.96 -8.92 -10.97
N VAL A 67 -1.68 -9.23 -9.87
CA VAL A 67 -3.06 -9.75 -9.96
C VAL A 67 -3.98 -8.72 -10.60
N CYS A 68 -3.84 -7.44 -10.24
CA CYS A 68 -4.60 -6.35 -10.83
C CYS A 68 -3.83 -5.65 -11.95
N HIS A 69 -2.50 -5.61 -11.87
CA HIS A 69 -1.62 -4.98 -12.87
C HIS A 69 -1.09 -6.00 -13.90
N GLU A 70 -2.00 -6.73 -14.54
CA GLU A 70 -1.66 -7.85 -15.46
C GLU A 70 -0.70 -7.42 -16.57
N ALA A 71 -0.91 -6.25 -17.18
CA ALA A 71 -0.03 -5.73 -18.24
C ALA A 71 1.41 -5.50 -17.79
N ILE A 72 1.64 -5.21 -16.50
CA ILE A 72 2.98 -5.12 -15.92
C ILE A 72 3.54 -6.53 -15.66
N GLY A 73 2.70 -7.46 -15.20
CA GLY A 73 3.04 -8.89 -15.13
C GLY A 73 3.56 -9.41 -16.48
N GLU A 74 2.87 -9.10 -17.57
CA GLU A 74 3.31 -9.47 -18.92
C GLU A 74 4.66 -8.87 -19.33
N GLN A 75 4.96 -7.64 -18.91
CA GLN A 75 6.27 -7.01 -19.15
C GLN A 75 7.39 -7.77 -18.43
N LEU A 76 7.15 -8.14 -17.16
CA LEU A 76 8.09 -8.89 -16.34
C LEU A 76 8.35 -10.28 -16.95
N ASP A 77 7.29 -11.00 -17.30
CA ASP A 77 7.38 -12.37 -17.83
C ASP A 77 8.04 -12.42 -19.21
N ALA A 78 7.80 -11.42 -20.05
CA ALA A 78 8.39 -11.32 -21.39
C ALA A 78 9.72 -10.56 -21.42
N THR A 79 10.23 -10.11 -20.27
CA THR A 79 11.49 -9.34 -20.14
C THR A 79 11.54 -8.14 -21.12
N ARG A 80 10.42 -7.42 -21.25
CA ARG A 80 10.24 -6.31 -22.19
C ARG A 80 9.66 -5.07 -21.52
N GLY A 81 9.74 -3.92 -22.19
CA GLY A 81 9.32 -2.65 -21.60
C GLY A 81 10.21 -2.26 -20.41
N LEU A 82 9.86 -1.16 -19.75
CA LEU A 82 10.64 -0.64 -18.63
C LEU A 82 10.79 -1.69 -17.51
N HIS A 83 9.68 -2.26 -17.04
CA HIS A 83 9.68 -3.15 -15.87
C HIS A 83 10.41 -4.47 -16.12
N GLY A 84 10.32 -5.00 -17.34
CA GLY A 84 11.01 -6.25 -17.72
C GLY A 84 12.51 -6.07 -17.95
N GLN A 85 13.00 -4.85 -18.19
CA GLN A 85 14.41 -4.54 -18.45
C GLN A 85 15.15 -3.94 -17.25
N LEU A 86 14.50 -3.83 -16.08
CA LEU A 86 15.15 -3.36 -14.86
C LEU A 86 16.31 -4.29 -14.46
N GLU A 87 17.23 -3.76 -13.66
CA GLU A 87 18.26 -4.59 -13.02
C GLU A 87 17.61 -5.71 -12.20
N ALA A 88 18.22 -6.90 -12.20
CA ALA A 88 17.60 -8.10 -11.62
C ALA A 88 17.17 -7.97 -10.14
N GLY A 89 17.81 -7.08 -9.37
CA GLY A 89 17.45 -6.79 -7.98
C GLY A 89 16.24 -5.85 -7.81
N LEU A 90 15.88 -5.11 -8.86
CA LEU A 90 14.74 -4.20 -8.90
C LEU A 90 13.53 -4.83 -9.59
N VAL A 91 13.76 -5.81 -10.46
CA VAL A 91 12.71 -6.63 -11.06
C VAL A 91 11.88 -7.26 -9.94
N ARG A 92 10.57 -6.96 -9.92
CA ARG A 92 9.59 -7.37 -8.91
C ARG A 92 9.72 -6.67 -7.54
N ASP A 93 10.61 -5.71 -7.33
CA ASP A 93 10.63 -4.90 -6.11
C ASP A 93 9.76 -3.64 -6.27
N CYS A 94 8.45 -3.83 -6.45
CA CYS A 94 7.51 -2.74 -6.77
C CYS A 94 7.54 -1.62 -5.73
N GLY A 95 7.63 -1.96 -4.45
CA GLY A 95 7.65 -1.01 -3.33
C GLY A 95 8.92 -0.16 -3.25
N HIS A 96 9.98 -0.54 -3.96
CA HIS A 96 11.18 0.28 -4.09
C HIS A 96 10.90 1.59 -4.81
N CYS A 97 10.08 1.55 -5.87
CA CYS A 97 9.76 2.71 -6.71
C CYS A 97 8.37 3.29 -6.42
N HIS A 98 7.40 2.44 -6.09
CA HIS A 98 6.00 2.80 -5.88
C HIS A 98 5.63 2.73 -4.38
N ILE A 99 5.97 3.79 -3.64
CA ILE A 99 5.77 3.85 -2.18
C ILE A 99 4.28 4.06 -1.87
N GLU A 100 3.68 3.11 -1.14
CA GLU A 100 2.23 3.07 -0.92
C GLU A 100 1.76 3.77 0.37
N HIS A 101 2.31 3.38 1.52
CA HIS A 101 1.78 3.75 2.85
C HIS A 101 2.10 5.18 3.31
N VAL A 102 2.23 6.11 2.35
CA VAL A 102 2.50 7.54 2.59
C VAL A 102 1.37 8.42 2.07
N GLY A 103 0.22 7.83 1.74
CA GLY A 103 -0.92 8.56 1.19
C GLY A 103 -0.59 9.25 -0.13
N ASP A 104 -1.10 10.47 -0.30
CA ASP A 104 -0.89 11.29 -1.51
C ASP A 104 0.36 12.19 -1.40
N GLU A 105 1.24 11.96 -0.41
CA GLU A 105 2.46 12.76 -0.21
C GLU A 105 3.49 12.58 -1.33
N VAL A 106 3.55 11.37 -1.88
CA VAL A 106 4.42 11.03 -3.01
C VAL A 106 3.56 10.39 -4.10
N SER A 107 3.70 10.89 -5.33
CA SER A 107 3.04 10.28 -6.48
C SER A 107 3.48 8.82 -6.62
N LEU A 108 2.52 7.90 -6.63
CA LEU A 108 2.82 6.48 -6.79
C LEU A 108 3.55 6.19 -8.10
N VAL A 109 3.22 6.92 -9.17
CA VAL A 109 3.95 6.93 -10.44
C VAL A 109 4.36 8.36 -10.74
N GLY A 110 5.65 8.65 -10.63
CA GLY A 110 6.19 10.00 -10.79
C GLY A 110 7.72 9.99 -10.85
N ASP A 111 8.32 11.17 -10.76
CA ASP A 111 9.77 11.37 -10.98
C ASP A 111 10.61 10.46 -10.07
N HIS A 112 10.18 10.25 -8.83
CA HIS A 112 10.84 9.33 -7.89
C HIS A 112 10.96 7.89 -8.41
N ALA A 113 9.89 7.37 -9.03
CA ALA A 113 9.89 6.02 -9.57
C ALA A 113 10.81 5.90 -10.80
N PHE A 114 10.85 6.94 -11.65
CA PHE A 114 11.72 6.98 -12.82
C PHE A 114 13.19 7.13 -12.44
N GLU A 115 13.51 7.99 -11.48
CA GLU A 115 14.86 8.17 -10.96
C GLU A 115 15.42 6.84 -10.43
N ARG A 116 14.62 6.11 -9.63
CA ARG A 116 15.00 4.78 -9.13
C ARG A 116 15.08 3.69 -10.19
N ALA A 117 14.42 3.89 -11.33
CA ALA A 117 14.57 3.04 -12.51
C ALA A 117 15.80 3.42 -13.36
N GLY A 118 16.60 4.40 -12.94
CA GLY A 118 17.78 4.87 -13.68
C GLY A 118 17.47 5.87 -14.80
N ILE A 119 16.28 6.46 -14.80
CA ILE A 119 15.85 7.46 -15.78
C ILE A 119 15.87 8.82 -15.10
N GLU A 120 16.92 9.62 -15.36
CA GLU A 120 17.14 10.92 -14.71
C GLU A 120 16.03 11.93 -15.01
N GLU A 121 15.50 11.93 -16.23
CA GLU A 121 14.40 12.78 -16.64
C GLU A 121 13.27 11.93 -17.22
N ARG A 122 12.11 11.91 -16.56
CA ARG A 122 10.93 11.15 -17.01
C ARG A 122 10.60 11.44 -18.48
N ASP A 123 10.69 12.71 -18.88
CA ASP A 123 10.33 13.17 -20.23
C ASP A 123 11.34 12.70 -21.29
N ALA A 124 12.53 12.24 -20.86
CA ALA A 124 13.53 11.63 -21.73
C ALA A 124 13.30 10.12 -21.95
N TYR A 125 12.31 9.50 -21.29
CA TYR A 125 11.96 8.10 -21.53
C TYR A 125 11.38 7.93 -22.94
N ASP A 126 12.18 7.39 -23.85
CA ASP A 126 11.90 7.35 -25.28
C ASP A 126 10.96 6.22 -25.72
N HIS A 127 10.55 5.35 -24.80
CA HIS A 127 9.72 4.17 -25.05
C HIS A 127 10.28 3.21 -26.13
N ALA A 128 11.55 3.37 -26.53
CA ALA A 128 12.18 2.54 -27.56
C ALA A 128 12.38 1.08 -27.09
N HIS A 129 12.20 0.84 -25.79
CA HIS A 129 12.31 -0.45 -25.11
C HIS A 129 11.01 -1.28 -25.11
N LEU A 130 9.97 -0.85 -25.85
CA LEU A 130 8.68 -1.56 -25.99
C LEU A 130 8.72 -2.72 -27.01
#